data_AF-A0A0V7ZZH1-F1
#
_entry.id   AF-A0A0V7ZZH1-F1
#
_cell.length_a   1.000
_cell.length_b   1.000
_cell.length_c   1.000
_cell.angle_alpha   90.00
_cell.angle_beta   90.00
_cell.angle_gamma   90.00
#
_symmetry.space_group_name_H-M   'P 1'
#
loop_
_entity.id
_entity.type
_entity.pdbx_description
1 polymer ?
#
loop_
_entity_poly.entity_id
_entity_poly.type
_entity_poly.pdbx_seq_one_letter_code
_entity_poly.pdbx_strand_id
1 'polypeptide(L)'
;MKNMKEQLYVKTQSFIFAHMELLRRTYPELDTVVNWNSLYKNVQNRLRQFNMAKNYKSDEIIMEVLTRYDKKVKKKEEIPNVEAWMKLTALNCIRELNRQEYPVTAFRKIPHDPSDFETDPKLVKSMMSNSEDITDLESENRSQVRKAMSKLPSYKRELLELRIVQGLSWNEIANHYISKGKNIKVATLRKRKERALEELRGVFLEMIREDK
;
A
#
# COMPACT_ATOMS: atom_id res chain seq x y z
N MET A 1 31.55 10.57 -0.93
CA MET A 1 30.14 10.40 -0.56
C MET A 1 29.45 9.55 -1.63
N LYS A 2 29.18 8.28 -1.35
CA LYS A 2 28.50 7.36 -2.28
C LYS A 2 27.03 7.76 -2.44
N ASN A 3 26.52 7.66 -3.66
CA ASN A 3 25.24 8.22 -4.06
C ASN A 3 24.10 7.47 -3.34
N MET A 4 23.22 8.18 -2.64
CA MET A 4 22.16 7.58 -1.80
C MET A 4 21.14 6.76 -2.61
N LYS A 5 21.02 7.06 -3.92
CA LYS A 5 20.32 6.22 -4.89
C LYS A 5 21.00 4.86 -5.08
N GLU A 6 22.33 4.80 -5.07
CA GLU A 6 23.08 3.53 -5.13
C GLU A 6 22.83 2.69 -3.88
N GLN A 7 22.76 3.27 -2.67
CA GLN A 7 22.58 2.47 -1.45
C GLN A 7 21.19 1.84 -1.31
N LEU A 8 20.12 2.54 -1.72
CA LEU A 8 18.76 1.98 -1.81
C LEU A 8 18.65 0.97 -2.95
N TYR A 9 19.34 1.21 -4.08
CA TYR A 9 19.44 0.24 -5.17
C TYR A 9 20.19 -1.03 -4.70
N VAL A 10 21.27 -0.88 -3.93
CA VAL A 10 22.13 -1.97 -3.42
C VAL A 10 21.41 -2.83 -2.37
N LYS A 11 20.61 -2.27 -1.46
CA LYS A 11 19.81 -3.08 -0.51
C LYS A 11 18.62 -3.79 -1.17
N THR A 12 17.97 -3.15 -2.14
CA THR A 12 16.92 -3.81 -2.95
C THR A 12 17.52 -4.87 -3.88
N GLN A 13 18.76 -4.67 -4.33
CA GLN A 13 19.55 -5.65 -5.09
C GLN A 13 19.97 -6.86 -4.25
N SER A 14 20.26 -6.69 -2.95
CA SER A 14 20.78 -7.77 -2.10
C SER A 14 19.87 -9.01 -2.02
N PHE A 15 18.55 -8.85 -2.04
CA PHE A 15 17.62 -9.99 -2.07
C PHE A 15 17.46 -10.57 -3.49
N ILE A 16 17.29 -9.69 -4.47
CA ILE A 16 17.11 -10.07 -5.87
C ILE A 16 18.31 -10.90 -6.32
N PHE A 17 19.54 -10.51 -6.03
CA PHE A 17 20.70 -11.30 -6.48
C PHE A 17 20.86 -12.66 -5.77
N ALA A 18 20.51 -12.78 -4.48
CA ALA A 18 20.77 -14.02 -3.73
C ALA A 18 19.87 -15.20 -4.13
N HIS A 19 18.60 -14.93 -4.50
CA HIS A 19 17.65 -15.98 -4.84
C HIS A 19 17.27 -16.00 -6.33
N MET A 20 17.50 -14.93 -7.10
CA MET A 20 17.10 -14.90 -8.51
C MET A 20 17.84 -15.92 -9.36
N GLU A 21 19.10 -16.23 -9.06
CA GLU A 21 19.83 -17.24 -9.83
C GLU A 21 19.21 -18.64 -9.63
N LEU A 22 18.82 -18.96 -8.40
CA LEU A 22 18.08 -20.18 -8.08
C LEU A 22 16.68 -20.17 -8.72
N LEU A 23 15.98 -19.04 -8.67
CA LEU A 23 14.64 -18.90 -9.25
C LEU A 23 14.66 -19.01 -10.78
N ARG A 24 15.62 -18.39 -11.45
CA ARG A 24 15.82 -18.53 -12.91
C ARG A 24 16.13 -19.96 -13.31
N ARG A 25 16.91 -20.67 -12.50
CA ARG A 25 17.20 -22.09 -12.74
C ARG A 25 15.98 -22.98 -12.55
N THR A 26 15.13 -22.66 -11.57
CA THR A 26 14.01 -23.53 -11.15
C THR A 26 12.72 -23.23 -11.93
N TYR A 27 12.48 -21.96 -12.24
CA TYR A 27 11.28 -21.45 -12.92
C TYR A 27 11.69 -20.43 -14.01
N PRO A 28 12.40 -20.87 -15.06
CA PRO A 28 12.88 -19.98 -16.11
C PRO A 28 11.75 -19.22 -16.82
N GLU A 29 10.55 -19.80 -16.88
CA GLU A 29 9.37 -19.18 -17.48
C GLU A 29 8.95 -17.89 -16.76
N LEU A 30 9.18 -17.81 -15.45
CA LEU A 30 8.78 -16.65 -14.65
C LEU A 30 9.66 -15.42 -14.88
N ASP A 31 10.92 -15.58 -15.31
CA ASP A 31 11.84 -14.47 -15.51
C ASP A 31 11.36 -13.51 -16.62
N THR A 32 10.61 -14.04 -17.59
CA THR A 32 10.05 -13.24 -18.70
C THR A 32 8.69 -12.62 -18.38
N VAL A 33 7.93 -13.23 -17.47
CA VAL A 33 6.53 -12.85 -17.19
C VAL A 33 6.42 -12.00 -15.92
N VAL A 34 7.33 -12.16 -14.96
CA VAL A 34 7.22 -11.55 -13.63
C VAL A 34 8.27 -10.47 -13.46
N ASN A 35 7.82 -9.23 -13.24
CA ASN A 35 8.70 -8.18 -12.77
C ASN A 35 8.97 -8.34 -11.26
N TRP A 36 10.06 -9.04 -10.92
CA TRP A 36 10.44 -9.34 -9.53
C TRP A 36 10.66 -8.10 -8.66
N ASN A 37 11.22 -7.02 -9.23
CA ASN A 37 11.35 -5.74 -8.53
C ASN A 37 9.98 -5.15 -8.14
N SER A 38 9.03 -5.22 -9.07
CA SER A 38 7.66 -4.75 -8.87
C SER A 38 6.93 -5.58 -7.81
N LEU A 39 7.07 -6.91 -7.88
CA LEU A 39 6.52 -7.82 -6.87
C LEU A 39 7.13 -7.56 -5.49
N TYR A 40 8.46 -7.44 -5.39
CA TYR A 40 9.15 -7.18 -4.14
C TYR A 40 8.66 -5.90 -3.46
N LYS A 41 8.64 -4.79 -4.21
CA LYS A 41 8.12 -3.51 -3.71
C LYS A 41 6.66 -3.60 -3.32
N ASN A 42 5.85 -4.36 -4.06
CA ASN A 42 4.46 -4.60 -3.70
C ASN A 42 4.35 -5.29 -2.34
N VAL A 43 5.07 -6.40 -2.14
CA VAL A 43 5.08 -7.14 -0.87
C VAL A 43 5.56 -6.26 0.29
N GLN A 44 6.67 -5.54 0.10
CA GLN A 44 7.21 -4.63 1.11
C GLN A 44 6.19 -3.57 1.54
N ASN A 45 5.49 -2.98 0.56
CA ASN A 45 4.43 -2.00 0.83
C ASN A 45 3.24 -2.63 1.55
N ARG A 46 2.86 -3.87 1.22
CA ARG A 46 1.79 -4.58 1.93
C ARG A 46 2.19 -4.94 3.36
N LEU A 47 3.41 -5.44 3.59
CA LEU A 47 3.89 -5.70 4.95
C LEU A 47 3.87 -4.44 5.81
N ARG A 48 4.27 -3.29 5.24
CA ARG A 48 4.14 -1.98 5.91
C ARG A 48 2.68 -1.62 6.17
N GLN A 49 1.78 -1.85 5.21
CA GLN A 49 0.34 -1.58 5.35
C GLN A 49 -0.28 -2.34 6.54
N PHE A 50 0.13 -3.58 6.76
CA PHE A 50 -0.35 -4.40 7.87
C PHE A 50 0.46 -4.20 9.16
N ASN A 51 1.44 -3.28 9.18
CA ASN A 51 2.37 -3.09 10.29
C ASN A 51 3.20 -4.34 10.66
N MET A 52 3.42 -5.21 9.67
CA MET A 52 4.10 -6.51 9.80
C MET A 52 5.55 -6.48 9.31
N ALA A 53 6.03 -5.33 8.81
CA ALA A 53 7.38 -5.18 8.27
C ALA A 53 8.52 -5.38 9.29
N LYS A 54 8.20 -5.39 10.60
CA LYS A 54 9.15 -5.72 11.67
C LYS A 54 9.27 -7.22 11.91
N ASN A 55 8.18 -7.96 11.66
CA ASN A 55 8.08 -9.38 12.00
C ASN A 55 8.36 -10.29 10.80
N TYR A 56 8.10 -9.80 9.58
CA TYR A 56 8.25 -10.56 8.35
C TYR A 56 9.06 -9.81 7.32
N LYS A 57 9.85 -10.57 6.57
CA LYS A 57 10.61 -10.06 5.41
C LYS A 57 9.83 -10.31 4.13
N SER A 58 10.01 -9.43 3.15
CA SER A 58 9.40 -9.60 1.82
C SER A 58 9.78 -10.94 1.18
N ASP A 59 11.01 -11.35 1.41
CA ASP A 59 11.65 -12.59 0.94
C ASP A 59 10.82 -13.83 1.34
N GLU A 60 10.39 -13.89 2.60
CA GLU A 60 9.63 -15.00 3.17
C GLU A 60 8.25 -15.11 2.51
N ILE A 61 7.60 -13.96 2.26
CA ILE A 61 6.31 -13.91 1.59
C ILE A 61 6.45 -14.36 0.12
N ILE A 62 7.51 -13.95 -0.58
CA ILE A 62 7.74 -14.34 -1.97
C ILE A 62 8.00 -15.85 -2.07
N MET A 63 8.78 -16.42 -1.15
CA MET A 63 9.01 -17.87 -1.11
C MET A 63 7.72 -18.66 -0.87
N GLU A 64 6.81 -18.16 -0.03
CA GLU A 64 5.49 -18.76 0.16
C GLU A 64 4.63 -18.67 -1.12
N VAL A 65 4.66 -17.53 -1.83
CA VAL A 65 3.97 -17.37 -3.11
C VAL A 65 4.47 -18.38 -4.14
N LEU A 66 5.78 -18.57 -4.22
CA LEU A 66 6.40 -19.55 -5.11
C LEU A 66 6.02 -20.98 -4.75
N THR A 67 5.97 -21.30 -3.46
CA THR A 67 5.51 -22.61 -2.98
C THR A 67 4.06 -22.88 -3.40
N ARG A 68 3.20 -21.86 -3.39
CA ARG A 68 1.82 -21.98 -3.89
C ARG A 68 1.75 -22.07 -5.41
N TYR A 69 2.64 -21.37 -6.12
CA TYR A 69 2.76 -21.45 -7.57
C TYR A 69 3.15 -22.87 -8.00
N ASP A 70 4.20 -23.43 -7.41
CA ASP A 70 4.67 -24.80 -7.68
C ASP A 70 3.54 -25.83 -7.48
N LYS A 71 2.76 -25.70 -6.41
CA LYS A 71 1.59 -26.55 -6.16
C LYS A 71 0.54 -26.45 -7.27
N LYS A 72 0.28 -25.26 -7.83
CA LYS A 72 -0.66 -25.10 -8.95
C LYS A 72 -0.12 -25.68 -10.26
N VAL A 73 1.16 -25.43 -10.56
CA VAL A 73 1.83 -25.98 -11.75
C VAL A 73 1.85 -27.51 -11.71
N LYS A 74 2.18 -28.12 -10.57
CA LYS A 74 2.12 -29.58 -10.38
C LYS A 74 0.72 -30.16 -10.60
N LYS A 75 -0.32 -29.40 -10.27
CA LYS A 75 -1.71 -29.75 -10.53
C LYS A 75 -2.18 -29.43 -11.96
N LYS A 76 -1.32 -28.86 -12.80
CA LYS A 76 -1.63 -28.40 -14.16
C LYS A 76 -2.78 -27.40 -14.21
N GLU A 77 -2.93 -26.60 -13.16
CA GLU A 77 -3.93 -25.53 -13.13
C GLU A 77 -3.43 -24.33 -13.94
N GLU A 78 -4.27 -23.81 -14.83
CA GLU A 78 -3.95 -22.60 -15.58
C GLU A 78 -3.98 -21.37 -14.66
N ILE A 79 -2.96 -20.51 -14.80
CA ILE A 79 -2.85 -19.26 -14.06
C ILE A 79 -2.93 -18.10 -15.07
N PRO A 80 -4.12 -17.50 -15.27
CA PRO A 80 -4.24 -16.34 -16.15
C PRO A 80 -3.51 -15.16 -15.51
N ASN A 81 -2.53 -14.61 -16.24
CA ASN A 81 -1.64 -13.53 -15.80
C ASN A 81 -0.92 -13.85 -14.47
N VAL A 82 0.23 -14.51 -14.60
CA VAL A 82 1.04 -14.98 -13.47
C VAL A 82 1.49 -13.82 -12.56
N GLU A 83 1.87 -12.66 -13.11
CA GLU A 83 2.30 -11.52 -12.28
C GLU A 83 1.16 -11.00 -11.39
N ALA A 84 -0.03 -10.81 -11.95
CA ALA A 84 -1.20 -10.37 -11.20
C ALA A 84 -1.59 -11.41 -10.13
N TRP A 85 -1.56 -12.68 -10.50
CA TRP A 85 -1.84 -13.79 -9.59
C TRP A 85 -0.84 -13.83 -8.42
N MET A 86 0.47 -13.63 -8.69
CA MET A 86 1.49 -13.61 -7.64
C MET A 86 1.29 -12.44 -6.66
N LYS A 87 0.99 -11.24 -7.15
CA LYS A 87 0.70 -10.07 -6.29
C LYS A 87 -0.53 -10.31 -5.41
N LEU A 88 -1.58 -10.89 -5.97
CA LEU A 88 -2.79 -11.24 -5.22
C LEU A 88 -2.50 -12.32 -4.17
N THR A 89 -1.73 -13.34 -4.55
CA THR A 89 -1.33 -14.43 -3.65
C THR A 89 -0.49 -13.90 -2.50
N ALA A 90 0.46 -13.00 -2.76
CA ALA A 90 1.28 -12.38 -1.72
C ALA A 90 0.43 -11.61 -0.71
N LEU A 91 -0.55 -10.83 -1.17
CA LEU A 91 -1.49 -10.14 -0.30
C LEU A 91 -2.29 -11.12 0.57
N ASN A 92 -2.71 -12.25 0.00
CA ASN A 92 -3.44 -13.28 0.75
C ASN A 92 -2.56 -13.95 1.81
N CYS A 93 -1.29 -14.26 1.50
CA CYS A 93 -0.33 -14.75 2.50
C CYS A 93 -0.19 -13.78 3.67
N ILE A 94 -0.02 -12.48 3.39
CA ILE A 94 0.07 -11.45 4.44
C ILE A 94 -1.21 -11.38 5.27
N ARG A 95 -2.39 -11.47 4.64
CA ARG A 95 -3.68 -11.50 5.36
C ARG A 95 -3.85 -12.75 6.24
N GLU A 96 -3.35 -13.90 5.79
CA GLU A 96 -3.35 -15.13 6.58
C GLU A 96 -2.46 -14.98 7.82
N LEU A 97 -1.21 -14.51 7.65
CA LEU A 97 -0.30 -14.24 8.75
C LEU A 97 -0.88 -13.22 9.73
N ASN A 98 -1.48 -12.13 9.23
CA ASN A 98 -2.10 -11.11 10.07
C ASN A 98 -3.27 -11.68 10.90
N ARG A 99 -4.04 -12.63 10.36
CA ARG A 99 -5.11 -13.32 11.10
C ARG A 99 -4.58 -14.27 12.16
N GLN A 100 -3.38 -14.83 11.95
CA GLN A 100 -2.71 -15.71 12.91
C GLN A 100 -2.09 -14.92 14.07
N GLU A 101 -1.47 -13.76 13.79
CA GLU A 101 -0.91 -12.88 14.83
C GLU A 101 -2.01 -12.18 15.65
N TYR A 102 -3.15 -11.87 15.02
CA TYR A 102 -4.29 -11.23 15.67
C TYR A 102 -5.55 -12.12 15.55
N PRO A 103 -5.61 -13.23 16.31
CA PRO A 103 -6.79 -14.09 16.30
C PRO A 103 -8.02 -13.28 16.71
N VAL A 104 -9.13 -13.51 16.00
CA VAL A 104 -10.40 -12.76 16.05
C VAL A 104 -10.99 -12.65 17.47
N THR A 105 -10.52 -13.47 18.41
CA THR A 105 -10.87 -13.40 19.83
C THR A 105 -10.32 -12.16 20.56
N ALA A 106 -9.30 -11.47 20.04
CA ALA A 106 -8.70 -10.30 20.69
C ALA A 106 -9.21 -8.93 20.17
N PHE A 107 -9.81 -8.87 18.98
CA PHE A 107 -10.20 -7.59 18.34
C PHE A 107 -11.60 -7.61 17.71
N ARG A 108 -12.64 -7.89 18.51
CA ARG A 108 -13.97 -7.36 18.20
C ARG A 108 -13.95 -5.86 18.48
N LYS A 109 -13.75 -5.04 17.43
CA LYS A 109 -14.30 -3.68 17.21
C LYS A 109 -13.49 -3.01 16.10
N ILE A 110 -13.89 -3.24 14.86
CA ILE A 110 -14.01 -2.25 13.76
C ILE A 110 -14.59 -3.07 12.60
N PRO A 111 -15.84 -2.82 12.17
CA PRO A 111 -16.38 -3.48 10.99
C PRO A 111 -15.66 -2.90 9.77
N HIS A 112 -14.66 -3.63 9.26
CA HIS A 112 -14.08 -3.32 7.96
C HIS A 112 -15.03 -3.84 6.87
N ASP A 113 -15.77 -2.91 6.26
CA ASP A 113 -16.53 -3.15 5.03
C ASP A 113 -15.55 -3.59 3.91
N PRO A 114 -15.77 -4.74 3.24
CA PRO A 114 -14.94 -5.24 2.15
C PRO A 114 -14.71 -4.23 1.01
N SER A 115 -15.59 -3.25 0.87
CA SER A 115 -15.53 -2.23 -0.18
C SER A 115 -14.65 -1.00 0.18
N ASP A 116 -13.96 -1.02 1.32
CA ASP A 116 -12.95 -0.03 1.73
C ASP A 116 -11.54 -0.31 1.19
N PHE A 117 -11.34 -1.40 0.45
CA PHE A 117 -10.02 -1.94 0.14
C PHE A 117 -9.24 -1.21 -0.96
N GLU A 118 -9.88 -0.39 -1.79
CA GLU A 118 -9.23 0.28 -2.93
C GLU A 118 -8.60 1.64 -2.58
N THR A 119 -8.88 2.20 -1.40
CA THR A 119 -8.17 3.40 -0.92
C THR A 119 -8.04 3.34 0.60
N ASP A 120 -7.10 2.57 1.11
CA ASP A 120 -6.86 2.50 2.56
C ASP A 120 -6.33 3.87 3.08
N PRO A 121 -7.06 4.59 3.96
CA PRO A 121 -6.61 5.85 4.54
C PRO A 121 -5.35 5.70 5.41
N LYS A 122 -5.03 4.46 5.85
CA LYS A 122 -3.78 4.16 6.58
C LYS A 122 -2.52 4.44 5.75
N LEU A 123 -2.63 4.46 4.41
CA LEU A 123 -1.52 4.71 3.49
C LEU A 123 -0.98 6.15 3.58
N VAL A 124 -1.86 7.11 3.89
CA VAL A 124 -1.45 8.50 4.12
C VAL A 124 -1.24 8.77 5.61
N LYS A 125 -1.94 8.06 6.52
CA LYS A 125 -1.67 8.13 7.96
C LYS A 125 -0.27 7.61 8.32
N SER A 126 0.25 6.54 7.69
CA SER A 126 1.63 6.09 7.91
C SER A 126 2.65 7.07 7.33
N MET A 127 2.29 7.81 6.28
CA MET A 127 3.10 8.92 5.78
C MET A 127 3.05 10.16 6.70
N MET A 128 2.06 10.28 7.59
CA MET A 128 1.81 11.49 8.39
C MET A 128 1.98 11.32 9.91
N SER A 129 1.92 10.11 10.46
CA SER A 129 2.02 9.87 11.90
C SER A 129 3.46 9.58 12.35
N ASN A 130 3.79 10.16 13.50
CA ASN A 130 5.12 10.24 14.10
C ASN A 130 5.68 8.85 14.44
N SER A 131 6.90 8.59 13.97
CA SER A 131 7.83 7.67 14.62
C SER A 131 9.17 8.41 14.68
N GLU A 132 9.78 8.43 15.85
CA GLU A 132 10.99 9.18 16.23
C GLU A 132 12.29 8.73 15.51
N ASP A 133 12.17 8.17 14.31
CA ASP A 133 13.27 7.82 13.39
C ASP A 133 13.04 8.45 12.00
N ILE A 134 12.65 9.73 11.97
CA ILE A 134 12.43 10.47 10.72
C ILE A 134 13.80 10.93 10.21
N THR A 135 14.29 10.28 9.15
CA THR A 135 15.32 10.89 8.29
C THR A 135 14.77 12.18 7.67
N ASP A 136 15.61 13.21 7.49
CA ASP A 136 15.22 14.56 7.05
C ASP A 136 14.32 14.57 5.79
N LEU A 137 14.46 13.56 4.92
CA LEU A 137 13.66 13.37 3.69
C LEU A 137 12.18 13.04 3.92
N GLU A 138 11.82 12.34 5.00
CA GLU A 138 10.42 12.07 5.31
C GLU A 138 9.72 13.34 5.85
N SER A 139 10.47 14.23 6.50
CA SER A 139 9.98 15.54 6.95
C SER A 139 9.65 16.46 5.77
N GLU A 140 10.49 16.44 4.74
CA GLU A 140 10.36 17.28 3.55
C GLU A 140 9.19 16.83 2.66
N ASN A 141 9.06 15.51 2.44
CA ASN A 141 7.90 14.92 1.75
C ASN A 141 6.58 15.23 2.49
N ARG A 142 6.56 15.17 3.83
CA ARG A 142 5.39 15.54 4.64
C ARG A 142 5.00 17.01 4.48
N SER A 143 6.00 17.89 4.43
CA SER A 143 5.78 19.33 4.22
C SER A 143 5.19 19.61 2.84
N GLN A 144 5.71 18.98 1.79
CA GLN A 144 5.20 19.11 0.43
C GLN A 144 3.76 18.58 0.29
N VAL A 145 3.44 17.44 0.92
CA VAL A 145 2.06 16.92 0.93
C VAL A 145 1.11 17.86 1.66
N ARG A 146 1.52 18.47 2.77
CA ARG A 146 0.71 19.49 3.48
C ARG A 146 0.46 20.73 2.61
N LYS A 147 1.49 21.20 1.90
CA LYS A 147 1.35 22.30 0.92
C LYS A 147 0.45 21.91 -0.26
N ALA A 148 0.54 20.69 -0.76
CA ALA A 148 -0.36 20.22 -1.82
C ALA A 148 -1.81 20.17 -1.32
N MET A 149 -2.04 19.67 -0.10
CA MET A 149 -3.36 19.66 0.55
C MET A 149 -3.96 21.06 0.71
N SER A 150 -3.14 22.10 0.97
CA SER A 150 -3.63 23.48 1.08
C SER A 150 -4.04 24.10 -0.26
N LYS A 151 -3.61 23.53 -1.38
CA LYS A 151 -4.04 23.94 -2.73
C LYS A 151 -5.35 23.26 -3.18
N LEU A 152 -5.80 22.19 -2.53
CA LEU A 152 -7.09 21.57 -2.86
C LEU A 152 -8.28 22.42 -2.43
N PRO A 153 -9.42 22.33 -3.14
CA PRO A 153 -10.69 22.89 -2.69
C PRO A 153 -11.08 22.42 -1.28
N SER A 154 -11.64 23.32 -0.47
CA SER A 154 -11.94 23.09 0.95
C SER A 154 -12.78 21.84 1.21
N TYR A 155 -13.78 21.56 0.37
CA TYR A 155 -14.64 20.38 0.51
C TYR A 155 -13.91 19.05 0.21
N LYS A 156 -12.90 19.05 -0.66
CA LYS A 156 -12.07 17.88 -0.95
C LYS A 156 -11.07 17.66 0.16
N ARG A 157 -10.46 18.73 0.64
CA ARG A 157 -9.54 18.72 1.78
C ARG A 157 -10.22 18.19 3.04
N GLU A 158 -11.39 18.72 3.39
CA GLU A 158 -12.18 18.26 4.55
C GLU A 158 -12.46 16.75 4.45
N LEU A 159 -12.93 16.27 3.30
CA LEU A 159 -13.21 14.85 3.09
C LEU A 159 -11.96 13.98 3.29
N LEU A 160 -10.81 14.42 2.76
CA LEU A 160 -9.54 13.74 2.94
C LEU A 160 -9.11 13.78 4.41
N GLU A 161 -9.19 14.92 5.10
CA GLU A 161 -8.86 15.04 6.52
C GLU A 161 -9.71 14.11 7.41
N LEU A 162 -11.04 14.13 7.24
CA LEU A 162 -11.95 13.27 7.99
C LEU A 162 -11.63 11.78 7.76
N ARG A 163 -11.42 11.39 6.50
CA ARG A 163 -11.20 9.99 6.14
C ARG A 163 -9.81 9.49 6.51
N ILE A 164 -8.79 10.33 6.32
CA ILE A 164 -7.38 9.93 6.33
C ILE A 164 -6.70 10.35 7.62
N VAL A 165 -6.83 11.61 8.01
CA VAL A 165 -6.16 12.15 9.19
C VAL A 165 -6.87 11.69 10.46
N GLN A 166 -8.20 11.86 10.47
CA GLN A 166 -9.04 11.49 11.61
C GLN A 166 -9.45 10.01 11.59
N GLY A 167 -9.36 9.35 10.43
CA GLY A 167 -9.61 7.91 10.29
C GLY A 167 -11.08 7.50 10.39
N LEU A 168 -12.01 8.43 10.19
CA LEU A 168 -13.44 8.14 10.27
C LEU A 168 -13.89 7.15 9.18
N SER A 169 -14.81 6.26 9.52
CA SER A 169 -15.52 5.39 8.58
C SER A 169 -16.45 6.19 7.66
N TRP A 170 -16.85 5.61 6.54
CA TRP A 170 -17.77 6.30 5.62
C TRP A 170 -19.12 6.63 6.24
N ASN A 171 -19.61 5.78 7.14
CA ASN A 171 -20.86 6.03 7.85
C ASN A 171 -20.72 7.19 8.82
N GLU A 172 -19.59 7.28 9.54
CA GLU A 172 -19.30 8.43 10.42
C GLU A 172 -19.15 9.72 9.63
N ILE A 173 -18.48 9.68 8.47
CA ILE A 173 -18.37 10.84 7.57
C ILE A 173 -19.74 11.24 7.01
N ALA A 174 -20.56 10.28 6.59
CA ALA A 174 -21.92 10.55 6.13
C ALA A 174 -22.75 11.21 7.23
N ASN A 175 -22.67 10.72 8.47
CA ASN A 175 -23.33 11.30 9.63
C ASN A 175 -22.80 12.72 9.94
N HIS A 176 -21.50 12.96 9.80
CA HIS A 176 -20.89 14.29 9.93
C HIS A 176 -21.39 15.28 8.87
N TYR A 177 -21.61 14.83 7.64
CA TYR A 177 -22.22 15.69 6.63
C TYR A 177 -23.72 15.91 6.89
N ILE A 178 -24.43 14.89 7.38
CA ILE A 178 -25.85 15.00 7.75
C ILE A 178 -26.03 16.01 8.89
N SER A 179 -25.18 16.00 9.91
CA SER A 179 -25.23 16.99 11.00
C SER A 179 -24.96 18.43 10.52
N LYS A 180 -24.30 18.59 9.38
CA LYS A 180 -24.11 19.86 8.67
C LYS A 180 -25.20 20.15 7.63
N GLY A 181 -26.32 19.40 7.64
CA GLY A 181 -27.46 19.58 6.74
C GLY A 181 -27.25 19.01 5.33
N LYS A 182 -26.19 18.22 5.10
CA LYS A 182 -25.87 17.62 3.79
C LYS A 182 -26.05 16.11 3.83
N ASN A 183 -27.14 15.61 3.23
CA ASN A 183 -27.33 14.17 3.09
C ASN A 183 -26.54 13.63 1.89
N ILE A 184 -25.40 12.98 2.17
CA ILE A 184 -24.51 12.43 1.14
C ILE A 184 -24.39 10.91 1.33
N LYS A 185 -24.70 10.16 0.28
CA LYS A 185 -24.56 8.70 0.26
C LYS A 185 -23.08 8.28 0.33
N VAL A 186 -22.81 7.16 0.99
CA VAL A 186 -21.46 6.57 1.12
C VAL A 186 -20.78 6.35 -0.24
N ALA A 187 -21.51 5.82 -1.23
CA ALA A 187 -20.98 5.62 -2.58
C ALA A 187 -20.48 6.94 -3.20
N THR A 188 -21.20 8.04 -2.98
CA THR A 188 -20.81 9.38 -3.43
C THR A 188 -19.55 9.86 -2.71
N LEU A 189 -19.44 9.63 -1.40
CA LEU A 189 -18.24 9.98 -0.63
C LEU A 189 -17.00 9.24 -1.13
N ARG A 190 -17.13 7.95 -1.49
CA ARG A 190 -16.04 7.15 -2.06
C ARG A 190 -15.55 7.72 -3.39
N LYS A 191 -16.46 7.99 -4.32
CA LYS A 191 -16.10 8.59 -5.62
C LYS A 191 -15.49 9.99 -5.46
N ARG A 192 -15.98 10.78 -4.50
CA ARG A 192 -15.41 12.10 -4.19
C ARG A 192 -13.98 11.99 -3.64
N LYS A 193 -13.71 11.01 -2.78
CA LYS A 193 -12.38 10.77 -2.22
C LYS A 193 -11.39 10.31 -3.29
N GLU A 194 -11.81 9.43 -4.20
CA GLU A 194 -11.00 9.00 -5.34
C GLU A 194 -10.57 10.22 -6.19
N ARG A 195 -11.54 11.06 -6.60
CA ARG A 195 -11.26 12.29 -7.36
C ARG A 195 -10.37 13.27 -6.58
N ALA A 196 -10.59 13.41 -5.28
CA ALA A 196 -9.76 14.28 -4.44
C ALA A 196 -8.31 13.78 -4.33
N LEU A 197 -8.09 12.46 -4.29
CA LEU A 197 -6.75 11.88 -4.31
C LEU A 197 -6.06 12.04 -5.66
N GLU A 198 -6.80 11.89 -6.76
CA GLU A 198 -6.27 12.10 -8.10
C GLU A 198 -5.81 13.54 -8.32
N GLU A 199 -6.62 14.51 -7.88
CA GLU A 199 -6.26 15.93 -7.94
C GLU A 199 -5.10 16.27 -7.00
N LEU A 200 -5.07 15.72 -5.79
CA LEU A 200 -3.93 15.89 -4.87
C LEU A 200 -2.62 15.38 -5.51
N ARG A 201 -2.67 14.26 -6.23
CA ARG A 201 -1.50 13.75 -6.97
C ARG A 201 -1.08 14.69 -8.08
N GLY A 202 -2.04 15.24 -8.84
CA GLY A 202 -1.77 16.23 -9.88
C GLY A 202 -1.02 17.44 -9.33
N VAL A 203 -1.60 18.08 -8.31
CA VAL A 203 -1.02 19.25 -7.63
C VAL A 203 0.36 18.94 -7.05
N PHE A 204 0.54 17.78 -6.43
CA PHE A 204 1.82 17.37 -5.87
C PHE A 204 2.90 17.18 -6.95
N LEU A 205 2.54 16.59 -8.09
CA LEU A 205 3.45 16.42 -9.23
C LEU A 205 3.82 17.75 -9.89
N GLU A 206 2.88 18.69 -9.99
CA GLU A 206 3.15 20.05 -10.47
C GLU A 206 4.12 20.78 -9.56
N MET A 207 3.91 20.73 -8.24
CA MET A 207 4.83 21.33 -7.27
C MET A 207 6.26 20.77 -7.38
N ILE A 208 6.41 19.45 -7.57
CA ILE A 208 7.73 18.84 -7.78
C ILE A 208 8.39 19.29 -9.09
N ARG A 209 7.59 19.65 -10.10
CA ARG A 209 8.10 20.16 -11.39
C ARG A 209 8.52 21.63 -11.30
N GLU A 210 7.84 22.43 -10.49
CA GLU A 210 8.13 23.86 -10.28
C GLU A 210 9.34 24.09 -9.35
N ASP A 211 9.61 23.18 -8.42
CA ASP A 211 10.77 23.23 -7.50
C ASP A 211 12.09 22.74 -8.14
N LYS A 212 12.13 22.47 -9.46
CA LYS A 212 13.32 22.05 -10.23
C LYS A 212 13.80 23.14 -11.18
#